data_AF-A0A376L5W5-F1
#
_entry.id   AF-A0A376L5W5-F1
#
_cell.length_a   1.000
_cell.length_b   1.000
_cell.length_c   1.000
_cell.angle_alpha   90.00
_cell.angle_beta   90.00
_cell.angle_gamma   90.00
#
_symmetry.space_group_name_H-M   'P 1'
#
loop_
_entity.id
_entity.type
_entity.pdbx_description
1 polymer ?
#
loop_
_entity_poly.entity_id
_entity_poly.type
_entity_poly.pdbx_seq_one_letter_code
_entity_poly.pdbx_strand_id
1 'polypeptide(L)'
;MALAIGSGVAPQYGLYTAAVAGIVIALTGGSRFSVSGPTAAFVVILYPVSQQFGLAGLLVATLLSGIFLILMGLARFWAPD
;
A
#
# COMPACT_ATOMS: atom_id res chain seq x y z
N MET A 1 12.69 -5.09 1.09
CA MET A 1 13.62 -4.86 -0.03
C MET A 1 13.28 -5.70 -1.27
N ALA A 2 13.20 -7.03 -1.18
CA ALA A 2 12.87 -7.90 -2.31
C ALA A 2 11.56 -7.51 -3.04
N LEU A 3 10.53 -7.11 -2.28
CA LEU A 3 9.23 -6.75 -2.83
C LEU A 3 9.23 -5.46 -3.66
N ALA A 4 10.07 -4.48 -3.30
CA ALA A 4 10.21 -3.23 -4.07
C ALA A 4 10.95 -3.48 -5.40
N ILE A 5 11.97 -4.34 -5.36
CA ILE A 5 12.66 -4.80 -6.58
C ILE A 5 11.69 -5.58 -7.46
N GLY A 6 10.88 -6.47 -6.86
CA GLY A 6 9.86 -7.23 -7.57
C GLY A 6 8.76 -6.38 -8.21
N SER A 7 8.48 -5.18 -7.68
CA SER A 7 7.54 -4.23 -8.29
C SER A 7 8.21 -3.24 -9.26
N GLY A 8 9.50 -3.42 -9.58
CA GLY A 8 10.21 -2.63 -10.59
C GLY A 8 10.71 -1.26 -10.11
N VAL A 9 10.85 -1.06 -8.79
CA VAL A 9 11.32 0.21 -8.19
C VAL A 9 12.52 0.00 -7.29
N ALA A 10 13.26 1.09 -7.00
CA ALA A 10 14.42 1.03 -6.12
C ALA A 10 14.04 0.54 -4.69
N PRO A 11 14.89 -0.27 -4.04
CA PRO A 11 14.56 -0.91 -2.76
C PRO A 11 14.32 0.06 -1.60
N GLN A 12 14.88 1.28 -1.68
CA GLN A 12 14.65 2.36 -0.72
C GLN A 12 13.18 2.75 -0.57
N TYR A 13 12.40 2.70 -1.66
CA TYR A 13 10.97 3.05 -1.62
C TYR A 13 10.17 2.05 -0.77
N GLY A 14 10.53 0.76 -0.82
CA GLY A 14 9.90 -0.23 0.06
C GLY A 14 10.20 0.01 1.54
N LEU A 15 11.37 0.56 1.85
CA LEU A 15 11.76 0.91 3.22
C LEU A 15 11.01 2.13 3.73
N TYR A 16 10.88 3.17 2.90
CA TYR A 16 10.07 4.35 3.22
C TYR A 16 8.61 3.98 3.47
N THR A 17 8.02 3.17 2.59
CA THR A 17 6.64 2.70 2.76
C THR A 17 6.47 1.92 4.06
N ALA A 18 7.38 1.00 4.39
CA ALA A 18 7.30 0.23 5.63
C ALA A 18 7.40 1.10 6.89
N ALA A 19 8.32 2.06 6.91
CA ALA A 19 8.50 2.97 8.04
C ALA A 19 7.25 3.85 8.27
N VAL A 20 6.77 4.50 7.20
CA VAL A 20 5.60 5.38 7.28
C VAL A 20 4.34 4.59 7.62
N ALA A 21 4.09 3.48 6.92
CA ALA A 21 2.89 2.68 7.13
C ALA A 21 2.87 2.04 8.52
N GLY A 22 4.03 1.63 9.05
CA GLY A 22 4.17 1.11 10.42
C GLY A 22 3.78 2.15 11.47
N ILE A 23 4.27 3.39 11.35
CA ILE A 23 3.92 4.48 12.27
C ILE A 23 2.43 4.81 12.18
N VAL A 24 1.90 4.98 10.96
CA VAL A 24 0.49 5.34 10.76
C VAL A 24 -0.43 4.27 11.31
N ILE A 25 -0.20 2.98 11.02
CA ILE A 25 -1.06 1.89 11.48
C ILE A 25 -0.88 1.60 12.97
N ALA A 26 0.28 1.87 13.57
CA ALA A 26 0.41 1.82 15.02
C ALA A 26 -0.51 2.84 15.71
N LEU A 27 -0.78 3.99 15.07
CA LEU A 27 -1.64 5.05 15.62
C LEU A 27 -3.12 4.85 15.25
N THR A 28 -3.43 4.33 14.06
CA THR A 28 -4.81 4.29 13.52
C THR A 28 -5.33 2.87 13.23
N GLY A 29 -4.55 1.83 13.53
CA GLY A 29 -4.86 0.45 13.19
C GLY A 29 -6.01 -0.12 14.02
N GLY A 30 -6.87 -0.94 13.39
CA GLY A 30 -8.01 -1.59 14.06
C GLY A 30 -7.63 -2.74 14.99
N SER A 31 -6.38 -3.19 14.98
CA SER A 31 -5.89 -4.28 15.83
C SER A 31 -4.47 -4.02 16.32
N ARG A 32 -4.25 -4.29 17.60
CA ARG A 32 -2.95 -4.29 18.28
C ARG A 32 -1.92 -5.29 17.71
N PHE A 33 -2.34 -6.19 16.84
CA PHE A 33 -1.47 -7.17 16.17
C PHE A 33 -1.34 -6.92 14.66
N SER A 34 -1.88 -5.82 14.13
CA SER A 34 -1.75 -5.50 12.71
C SER A 34 -0.35 -4.97 12.41
N VAL A 35 0.38 -5.69 11.56
CA VAL A 35 1.67 -5.25 11.03
C VAL A 35 1.47 -4.81 9.59
N SER A 36 1.99 -3.63 9.25
CA SER A 36 1.87 -3.03 7.93
C SER A 36 3.21 -2.89 7.24
N GLY A 37 3.22 -3.14 5.94
CA GLY A 37 4.39 -2.97 5.09
C GLY A 37 4.13 -3.40 3.65
N PRO A 38 5.17 -3.34 2.79
CA PRO A 38 5.07 -3.87 1.43
C PRO A 38 4.73 -5.37 1.48
N THR A 39 3.65 -5.77 0.81
CA THR A 39 3.10 -7.14 0.84
C THR A 39 3.34 -7.85 -0.49
N ALA A 40 3.64 -9.15 -0.45
CA ALA A 40 3.92 -9.95 -1.65
C ALA A 40 2.75 -10.00 -2.65
N ALA A 41 1.51 -10.06 -2.15
CA ALA A 41 0.31 -10.11 -2.98
C ALA A 41 0.16 -8.92 -3.94
N PHE A 42 0.68 -7.74 -3.58
CA PHE A 42 0.58 -6.54 -4.40
C PHE A 42 1.62 -6.48 -5.53
N VAL A 43 2.72 -7.23 -5.43
CA VAL A 43 3.83 -7.14 -6.39
C VAL A 43 3.38 -7.46 -7.83
N VAL A 44 2.54 -8.49 -7.99
CA VAL A 44 2.01 -8.92 -9.29
C VAL A 44 1.16 -7.83 -9.96
N ILE A 45 0.48 -7.00 -9.17
CA ILE A 45 -0.37 -5.92 -9.66
C ILE A 45 0.45 -4.65 -9.93
N LEU A 46 1.41 -4.35 -9.04
CA LEU A 46 2.21 -3.13 -9.12
C LEU A 46 3.30 -3.20 -10.20
N TYR A 47 3.84 -4.38 -10.50
CA TYR A 47 4.86 -4.54 -11.54
C TYR A 47 4.43 -4.07 -12.94
N PRO A 48 3.28 -4.51 -13.51
CA PRO A 48 2.85 -4.02 -14.82
C PRO A 48 2.52 -2.52 -14.80
N VAL A 49 1.99 -1.99 -13.69
CA VAL A 49 1.72 -0.55 -13.54
C VAL A 49 3.03 0.26 -13.54
N SER A 50 4.07 -0.24 -12.87
CA SER A 50 5.38 0.41 -12.85
C SER A 50 6.06 0.39 -14.22
N GLN A 51 5.86 -0.68 -15.00
CA GLN A 51 6.37 -0.77 -16.37
C GLN A 51 5.64 0.18 -17.33
N GLN A 52 4.31 0.34 -17.18
CA GLN A 52 3.51 1.17 -18.09
C GLN A 52 3.54 2.66 -17.75
N PHE A 53 3.51 3.01 -16.46
CA PHE A 53 3.33 4.39 -16.00
C PHE A 53 4.48 4.90 -15.12
N GLY A 54 5.52 4.08 -14.93
CA GLY A 54 6.67 4.43 -14.10
C GLY A 54 6.33 4.61 -12.62
N LEU A 55 7.25 5.26 -11.91
CA LEU A 55 7.11 5.52 -10.47
C LEU A 55 5.95 6.48 -10.16
N ALA A 56 5.71 7.48 -11.03
CA ALA A 56 4.62 8.43 -10.87
C ALA A 56 3.25 7.73 -10.91
N GLY A 57 3.03 6.84 -11.88
CA GLY A 57 1.79 6.06 -11.95
C GLY A 57 1.59 5.16 -10.74
N LEU A 58 2.67 4.57 -10.22
CA LEU A 58 2.63 3.77 -9.01
C LEU A 58 2.14 4.57 -7.80
N LEU A 59 2.68 5.78 -7.60
CA LEU A 59 2.33 6.67 -6.50
C LEU A 59 0.88 7.15 -6.60
N VAL A 60 0.42 7.48 -7.81
CA VAL A 60 -0.97 7.92 -8.04
C VAL A 60 -1.93 6.75 -7.80
N ALA A 61 -1.63 5.56 -8.30
CA ALA A 61 -2.46 4.38 -8.12
C ALA A 61 -2.59 4.00 -6.63
N THR A 62 -1.49 4.03 -5.87
CA THR A 62 -1.53 3.72 -4.43
C THR A 62 -2.27 4.80 -3.63
N LEU A 63 -2.09 6.08 -3.98
CA LEU A 63 -2.84 7.18 -3.37
C LEU A 63 -4.35 7.03 -3.59
N LEU A 64 -4.77 6.76 -4.84
CA LEU A 64 -6.17 6.54 -5.18
C LEU A 64 -6.73 5.33 -4.43
N SER A 65 -5.99 4.22 -4.39
CA SER A 65 -6.39 3.03 -3.62
C SER A 65 -6.63 3.36 -2.14
N GLY A 66 -5.75 4.15 -1.53
CA GLY A 66 -5.92 4.62 -0.15
C GLY A 66 -7.18 5.48 0.05
N ILE A 67 -7.45 6.40 -0.87
CA ILE A 67 -8.68 7.22 -0.85
C ILE A 67 -9.91 6.32 -0.92
N PHE A 68 -9.93 5.33 -1.82
CA PHE A 68 -11.04 4.38 -1.93
C PHE A 68 -11.24 3.59 -0.63
N LEU A 69 -10.16 3.13 0.02
CA LEU A 69 -10.26 2.42 1.30
C LEU A 69 -10.85 3.31 2.42
N ILE A 70 -10.46 4.59 2.48
CA ILE A 70 -11.03 5.55 3.44
C ILE A 70 -12.52 5.77 3.16
N LEU A 71 -12.89 5.99 1.89
CA LEU A 71 -14.29 6.17 1.49
C LEU A 71 -15.15 4.94 1.81
N MET A 72 -14.65 3.74 1.54
CA MET A 72 -15.33 2.49 1.90
C MET A 72 -15.49 2.34 3.41
N GLY A 73 -14.48 2.71 4.18
CA GLY A 73 -14.54 2.71 5.65
C GLY A 73 -15.59 3.69 6.19
N LEU A 74 -15.66 4.90 5.63
CA LEU A 74 -16.64 5.93 6.00
C LEU A 74 -18.07 5.56 5.59
N ALA A 75 -18.23 4.97 4.40
CA ALA A 75 -19.52 4.49 3.91
C ALA A 75 -20.01 3.21 4.61
N ARG A 76 -19.20 2.63 5.51
CA ARG A 76 -19.50 1.40 6.27
C ARG A 76 -19.83 0.18 5.39
N PHE A 77 -19.36 0.15 4.15
CA PHE A 77 -19.64 -0.93 3.17
C PHE A 77 -19.20 -2.34 3.63
N TRP A 78 -18.40 -2.43 4.70
CA TRP A 78 -17.84 -3.67 5.24
C TRP A 78 -18.56 -4.19 6.50
N ALA A 79 -19.50 -3.43 7.10
CA ALA A 79 -20.25 -3.93 8.25
C ALA A 79 -21.32 -4.95 7.78
N PRO A 80 -21.24 -6.24 8.14
CA PRO A 80 -22.39 -7.13 8.00
C PRO A 80 -23.46 -6.66 9.00
N ASP A 81 -24.69 -6.54 8.51
CA ASP A 81 -25.87 -6.20 9.32
C ASP A 81 -26.08 -7.17 10.50
#